data_AF-A0A0B1RQI4-F1
#
_entry.id   AF-A0A0B1RQI4-F1
#
_cell.length_a   1.000
_cell.length_b   1.000
_cell.length_c   1.000
_cell.angle_alpha   90.00
_cell.angle_beta   90.00
_cell.angle_gamma   90.00
#
_symmetry.space_group_name_H-M   'P 1'
#
loop_
_entity.id
_entity.type
_entity.pdbx_description
1 polymer ?
#
loop_
_entity_poly.entity_id
_entity_poly.type
_entity_poly.pdbx_seq_one_letter_code
_entity_poly.pdbx_strand_id
1 'polypeptide(L)'
;MNLIFLNSRFENTIAQQFYGHTHNDHFQVYYDPADNMRPFHFNWISPSITTYDFIHPSYRIYTIDGGYTGATYTVKDAETYYGNVTEANANNKPPVWRLEYNTRQFYNMTDFSPQSWSDLSDRLWKDKELFRQFIKHYYRNDYNNECYNDVSCRRSFVCAMKKARSYDESFCASLK
;
A
#
# COMPACT_ATOMS: atom_id res chain seq x y z
N MET A 1 19.07 15.21 -8.04
CA MET A 1 17.74 15.71 -7.64
C MET A 1 17.21 14.82 -6.53
N ASN A 2 16.81 15.35 -5.37
CA ASN A 2 16.36 14.56 -4.22
C ASN A 2 14.83 14.55 -4.16
N LEU A 3 14.20 13.41 -4.46
CA LEU A 3 12.74 13.27 -4.53
C LEU A 3 12.04 13.61 -3.20
N ILE A 4 12.67 13.29 -2.07
CA ILE A 4 12.07 13.50 -0.74
C ILE A 4 11.96 14.99 -0.43
N PHE A 5 13.00 15.75 -0.77
CA PHE A 5 12.99 17.20 -0.60
C PHE A 5 11.90 17.85 -1.44
N LEU A 6 11.69 17.41 -2.68
CA LEU A 6 10.61 17.92 -3.53
C LEU A 6 9.24 17.58 -2.94
N ASN A 7 9.03 16.34 -2.50
CA ASN A 7 7.78 15.92 -1.89
C ASN A 7 7.46 16.74 -0.63
N SER A 8 8.44 16.96 0.24
CA SER A 8 8.27 17.78 1.46
C SER A 8 8.00 19.25 1.12
N ARG A 9 8.80 19.84 0.22
CA ARG A 9 8.67 21.26 -0.16
C ARG A 9 7.33 21.60 -0.82
N PHE A 10 6.73 20.63 -1.51
CA PHE A 10 5.48 20.78 -2.26
C PHE A 10 4.35 19.90 -1.68
N GLU A 11 4.39 19.57 -0.39
CA GLU A 11 3.38 18.71 0.28
C GLU A 11 1.94 19.25 0.13
N ASN A 12 1.77 20.58 0.02
CA ASN A 12 0.48 21.23 -0.17
C ASN A 12 0.03 21.33 -1.65
N THR A 13 0.87 20.88 -2.59
CA THR A 13 0.62 20.95 -4.03
C THR A 13 0.52 19.56 -4.66
N ILE A 14 1.34 18.61 -4.22
CA ILE A 14 1.31 17.23 -4.70
C ILE A 14 0.16 16.50 -4.00
N ALA A 15 -0.97 16.34 -4.69
CA ALA A 15 -2.13 15.67 -4.11
C ALA A 15 -1.89 14.18 -3.85
N GLN A 16 -1.25 13.46 -4.78
CA GLN A 16 -1.01 12.02 -4.70
C GLN A 16 0.18 11.57 -5.55
N GLN A 17 0.79 10.44 -5.20
CA GLN A 17 1.77 9.73 -6.04
C GLN A 17 1.42 8.25 -6.20
N PHE A 18 1.55 7.74 -7.42
CA PHE A 18 1.23 6.37 -7.82
C PHE A 18 2.46 5.71 -8.43
N TYR A 19 2.79 4.52 -7.94
CA TYR A 19 3.94 3.74 -8.35
C TYR A 19 3.53 2.29 -8.62
N GLY A 20 4.46 1.53 -9.20
CA GLY A 20 4.36 0.10 -9.43
C GLY A 20 5.73 -0.55 -9.25
N HIS A 21 6.19 -1.29 -10.26
CA HIS A 21 7.50 -1.98 -10.32
C HIS A 21 7.68 -3.15 -9.35
N THR A 22 7.25 -3.04 -8.09
CA THR A 22 7.39 -4.11 -7.09
C THR A 22 6.50 -5.31 -7.35
N HIS A 23 5.52 -5.16 -8.24
CA HIS A 23 4.46 -6.11 -8.56
C HIS A 23 3.48 -6.41 -7.41
N ASN A 24 3.82 -6.07 -6.17
CA ASN A 24 3.02 -6.36 -4.98
C ASN A 24 2.09 -5.18 -4.63
N ASP A 25 1.06 -5.45 -3.84
CA ASP A 25 0.16 -4.43 -3.32
C ASP A 25 0.67 -3.88 -1.98
N HIS A 26 1.14 -2.63 -1.97
CA HIS A 26 1.56 -1.97 -0.73
C HIS A 26 1.60 -0.45 -0.84
N PHE A 27 2.17 0.18 0.18
CA PHE A 27 2.36 1.61 0.25
C PHE A 27 3.68 1.94 0.95
N GLN A 28 4.11 3.20 0.85
CA GLN A 28 5.24 3.73 1.61
C GLN A 28 4.93 5.14 2.11
N VAL A 29 5.22 5.44 3.37
CA VAL A 29 4.97 6.73 4.00
C VAL A 29 6.26 7.54 4.06
N TYR A 30 6.15 8.83 3.75
CA TYR A 30 7.21 9.81 3.94
C TYR A 30 7.00 10.54 5.25
N TYR A 31 8.10 10.76 5.96
CA TYR A 31 8.12 11.41 7.24
C TYR A 31 9.18 12.50 7.28
N ASP A 32 8.88 13.58 8.00
CA ASP A 32 9.82 14.68 8.20
C ASP A 32 10.63 14.44 9.49
N PRO A 33 11.93 14.11 9.40
CA PRO A 33 12.76 13.89 10.58
C PRO A 33 13.01 15.16 11.38
N ALA A 34 12.86 16.35 10.79
CA ALA A 34 13.01 17.62 11.50
C ALA A 34 11.76 18.00 12.30
N ASP A 35 10.61 17.40 12.00
CA ASP A 35 9.31 17.67 12.60
C ASP A 35 8.75 16.41 13.27
N ASN A 36 9.50 15.89 14.26
CA ASN A 36 9.10 14.75 15.10
C ASN A 36 8.55 13.54 14.31
N MET A 37 9.13 13.24 13.14
CA MET A 37 8.69 12.15 12.27
C MET A 37 7.22 12.32 11.82
N ARG A 38 6.77 13.55 11.54
CA ARG A 38 5.43 13.83 11.01
C ARG A 38 5.26 13.21 9.62
N PRO A 39 4.21 12.41 9.37
CA PRO A 39 3.93 11.93 8.03
C PRO A 39 3.45 13.08 7.15
N PHE A 40 4.09 13.29 6.00
CA PHE A 40 3.75 14.39 5.09
C PHE A 40 3.32 13.94 3.70
N HIS A 41 3.66 12.71 3.30
CA HIS A 41 3.24 12.15 2.03
C HIS A 41 3.22 10.62 2.08
N PHE A 42 2.68 9.98 1.05
CA PHE A 42 2.76 8.54 0.89
C PHE A 42 2.68 8.13 -0.59
N ASN A 43 3.13 6.91 -0.88
CA ASN A 43 3.08 6.29 -2.18
C ASN A 43 2.00 5.23 -2.21
N TRP A 44 1.11 5.31 -3.20
CA TRP A 44 0.34 4.16 -3.63
C TRP A 44 1.22 3.25 -4.48
N ILE A 45 1.37 1.98 -4.10
CA ILE A 45 2.14 1.02 -4.90
C ILE A 45 1.17 -0.06 -5.37
N SER A 46 0.79 0.04 -6.64
CA SER A 46 -0.25 -0.79 -7.23
C SER A 46 0.28 -2.17 -7.66
N PRO A 47 -0.54 -3.22 -7.53
CA PRO A 47 -0.17 -4.56 -7.96
C PRO A 47 -0.03 -4.63 -9.48
N SER A 48 0.69 -5.65 -9.95
CA SER A 48 0.91 -5.91 -11.37
C SER A 48 -0.24 -6.66 -12.05
N ILE A 49 -0.41 -6.42 -13.34
CA ILE A 49 -1.17 -7.34 -14.21
C ILE A 49 -0.39 -8.64 -14.46
N THR A 50 0.95 -8.58 -14.55
CA THR A 50 1.74 -9.80 -14.76
C THR A 50 1.67 -10.73 -13.55
N THR A 51 1.69 -12.04 -13.82
CA THR A 51 1.78 -13.11 -12.83
C THR A 51 3.20 -13.32 -12.29
N TYR A 52 4.18 -12.54 -12.75
CA TYR A 52 5.58 -12.65 -12.33
C TYR A 52 5.78 -12.10 -10.89
N ASP A 53 6.19 -12.87 -9.88
CA ASP A 53 6.35 -14.32 -9.85
C ASP A 53 5.30 -14.95 -8.94
N PHE A 54 4.49 -15.85 -9.52
CA PHE A 54 3.47 -16.67 -8.85
C PHE A 54 2.30 -15.92 -8.18
N ILE A 55 1.89 -14.77 -8.71
CA ILE A 55 0.78 -13.96 -8.17
C ILE A 55 -0.42 -13.91 -9.13
N HIS A 56 -1.64 -13.78 -8.60
CA HIS A 56 -2.85 -13.62 -9.43
C HIS A 56 -2.88 -12.24 -10.09
N PRO A 57 -3.07 -12.09 -11.41
CA PRO A 57 -3.10 -10.78 -12.10
C PRO A 57 -4.10 -9.82 -11.45
N SER A 58 -3.70 -8.56 -11.23
CA SER A 58 -4.55 -7.57 -10.55
C SER A 58 -4.45 -6.18 -11.18
N TYR A 59 -5.50 -5.37 -11.00
CA TYR A 59 -5.50 -3.95 -11.31
C TYR A 59 -6.23 -3.17 -10.21
N ARG A 60 -6.02 -1.85 -10.18
CA ARG A 60 -6.53 -0.93 -9.17
C ARG A 60 -7.32 0.19 -9.84
N ILE A 61 -8.48 0.52 -9.30
CA ILE A 61 -9.29 1.69 -9.68
C ILE A 61 -9.22 2.70 -8.53
N TYR A 62 -8.94 3.95 -8.87
CA TYR A 62 -8.94 5.07 -7.92
C TYR A 62 -10.07 6.03 -8.23
N THR A 63 -10.91 6.30 -7.25
CA THR A 63 -11.90 7.37 -7.30
C THR A 63 -11.24 8.63 -6.76
N ILE A 64 -11.09 9.66 -7.59
CA ILE A 64 -10.37 10.90 -7.26
C ILE A 64 -11.37 12.06 -7.20
N ASP A 65 -11.19 12.93 -6.20
CA ASP A 65 -11.92 14.19 -6.08
C ASP A 65 -11.56 15.12 -7.24
N GLY A 66 -12.50 15.40 -8.15
CA GLY A 66 -12.19 16.13 -9.37
C GLY A 66 -13.41 16.55 -10.17
N GLY A 67 -13.15 17.26 -11.27
CA GLY A 67 -14.18 17.70 -12.22
C GLY A 67 -14.81 19.06 -11.89
N TYR A 68 -14.26 19.82 -10.94
CA TYR A 68 -14.75 21.16 -10.58
C TYR A 68 -13.63 22.10 -10.10
N THR A 69 -13.89 23.41 -10.10
CA THR A 69 -12.94 24.43 -9.63
C THR A 69 -12.76 24.33 -8.13
N GLY A 70 -11.51 24.21 -7.66
CA GLY A 70 -11.19 24.03 -6.24
C GLY A 70 -11.22 22.58 -5.75
N ALA A 71 -11.29 21.60 -6.66
CA ALA A 71 -11.14 20.19 -6.30
C ALA A 71 -9.78 19.91 -5.64
N THR A 72 -9.76 18.98 -4.69
CA THR A 72 -8.54 18.63 -3.95
C THR A 72 -7.63 17.68 -4.72
N TYR A 73 -8.15 16.98 -5.73
CA TYR A 73 -7.45 15.93 -6.48
C TYR A 73 -6.92 14.79 -5.60
N THR A 74 -7.46 14.66 -4.38
CA THR A 74 -7.15 13.56 -3.47
C THR A 74 -7.95 12.32 -3.83
N VAL A 75 -7.40 11.14 -3.51
CA VAL A 75 -8.15 9.87 -3.69
C VAL A 75 -9.21 9.80 -2.61
N LYS A 76 -10.45 9.53 -3.01
CA LYS A 76 -11.60 9.30 -2.14
C LYS A 76 -11.84 7.82 -1.89
N ASP A 77 -11.60 6.98 -2.88
CA ASP A 77 -11.78 5.54 -2.77
C ASP A 77 -10.81 4.75 -3.66
N ALA A 78 -10.55 3.51 -3.31
CA ALA A 78 -9.64 2.63 -4.05
C ALA A 78 -10.11 1.17 -4.01
N GLU A 79 -10.26 0.58 -5.19
CA GLU A 79 -10.74 -0.79 -5.37
C GLU A 79 -9.69 -1.62 -6.11
N THR A 80 -9.32 -2.77 -5.55
CA THR A 80 -8.41 -3.71 -6.20
C THR A 80 -9.23 -4.86 -6.77
N TYR A 81 -9.00 -5.20 -8.03
CA TYR A 81 -9.59 -6.35 -8.69
C TYR A 81 -8.50 -7.36 -9.03
N TYR A 82 -8.86 -8.64 -8.99
CA TYR A 82 -7.95 -9.73 -9.33
C TYR A 82 -8.62 -10.75 -10.24
N GLY A 83 -7.81 -11.44 -11.04
CA GLY A 83 -8.21 -12.59 -11.84
C GLY A 83 -7.64 -13.88 -11.25
N ASN A 84 -8.50 -14.80 -10.78
CA ASN A 84 -8.03 -16.08 -10.26
C ASN A 84 -7.54 -16.99 -11.39
N VAL A 85 -6.22 -17.06 -11.60
CA VAL A 85 -5.63 -17.90 -12.65
C VAL A 85 -5.76 -19.40 -12.37
N THR A 86 -5.87 -19.82 -11.11
CA THR A 86 -6.10 -21.23 -10.77
C THR A 86 -7.47 -21.67 -11.29
N GLU A 87 -8.51 -20.86 -11.02
CA GLU A 87 -9.86 -21.09 -11.54
C GLU A 87 -9.92 -21.00 -13.07
N ALA A 88 -9.27 -19.99 -13.65
CA ALA A 88 -9.22 -19.78 -15.10
C ALA A 88 -8.62 -21.00 -15.82
N ASN A 89 -7.47 -21.48 -15.33
CA ASN A 89 -6.77 -22.64 -15.89
C ASN A 89 -7.55 -23.94 -15.70
N ALA A 90 -8.14 -24.17 -14.52
CA ALA A 90 -8.94 -25.36 -14.25
C ALA A 90 -10.17 -25.47 -15.17
N ASN A 91 -10.75 -24.33 -15.57
CA ASN A 91 -11.93 -24.27 -16.42
C ASN A 91 -11.62 -24.04 -17.90
N ASN A 92 -10.34 -23.91 -18.27
CA ASN A 92 -9.89 -23.52 -19.62
C ASN A 92 -10.63 -22.30 -20.19
N LYS A 93 -10.75 -21.24 -19.37
CA LYS A 93 -11.44 -19.98 -19.70
C LYS A 93 -10.59 -18.77 -19.30
N PRO A 94 -10.82 -17.59 -19.90
CA PRO A 94 -10.23 -16.36 -19.42
C PRO A 94 -10.58 -16.09 -17.95
N PRO A 95 -9.70 -15.44 -17.17
CA PRO A 95 -9.99 -15.10 -15.78
C PRO A 95 -11.19 -14.16 -15.68
N VAL A 96 -12.12 -14.49 -14.78
CA VAL A 96 -13.20 -13.58 -14.39
C VAL A 96 -12.64 -12.62 -13.34
N TRP A 97 -12.65 -11.32 -13.65
CA TRP A 97 -12.21 -10.28 -12.73
C TRP A 97 -13.21 -10.08 -11.62
N ARG A 98 -12.74 -10.14 -10.38
CA ARG A 98 -13.56 -9.95 -9.18
C ARG A 98 -12.95 -8.87 -8.30
N LEU A 99 -13.80 -8.14 -7.59
CA LEU A 99 -13.34 -7.22 -6.55
C LEU A 99 -12.62 -8.06 -5.48
N GLU A 100 -11.35 -7.77 -5.27
CA GLU A 100 -10.54 -8.38 -4.21
C GLU A 100 -10.87 -7.70 -2.89
N TYR A 101 -10.73 -6.38 -2.85
CA TYR A 101 -11.09 -5.55 -1.69
C TYR A 101 -11.23 -4.07 -2.08
N ASN A 102 -11.96 -3.34 -1.26
CA ASN A 102 -11.97 -1.88 -1.23
C ASN A 102 -11.07 -1.40 -0.08
N THR A 103 -10.05 -0.58 -0.36
CA THR A 103 -9.02 -0.17 0.61
C THR A 103 -9.62 0.53 1.83
N ARG A 104 -10.57 1.45 1.59
CA ARG A 104 -11.21 2.24 2.65
C ARG A 104 -11.99 1.33 3.61
N GLN A 105 -12.83 0.46 3.06
CA GLN A 105 -13.68 -0.45 3.83
C GLN A 105 -12.84 -1.50 4.56
N PHE A 106 -11.90 -2.14 3.85
CA PHE A 106 -11.10 -3.24 4.38
C PHE A 106 -10.21 -2.80 5.54
N TYR A 107 -9.50 -1.68 5.39
CA TYR A 107 -8.63 -1.15 6.43
C TYR A 107 -9.35 -0.22 7.41
N ASN A 108 -10.67 -0.03 7.30
CA ASN A 108 -11.44 0.90 8.13
C ASN A 108 -10.80 2.30 8.19
N MET A 109 -10.49 2.87 7.02
CA MET A 109 -9.84 4.17 6.90
C MET A 109 -10.88 5.29 6.74
N THR A 110 -10.77 6.36 7.51
CA THR A 110 -11.66 7.53 7.40
C THR A 110 -11.29 8.41 6.21
N ASP A 111 -10.02 8.44 5.84
CA ASP A 111 -9.47 9.12 4.68
C ASP A 111 -8.16 8.43 4.23
N PHE A 112 -7.53 8.97 3.19
CA PHE A 112 -6.21 8.52 2.72
C PHE A 112 -5.15 9.60 2.95
N SER A 113 -5.23 10.33 4.06
CA SER A 113 -4.18 11.28 4.46
C SER A 113 -2.87 10.53 4.80
N PRO A 114 -1.70 11.20 4.73
CA PRO A 114 -0.44 10.61 5.18
C PRO A 114 -0.49 10.06 6.60
N GLN A 115 -1.22 10.73 7.50
CA GLN A 115 -1.43 10.26 8.87
C GLN A 115 -2.19 8.94 8.90
N SER A 116 -3.30 8.81 8.16
CA SER A 116 -4.07 7.56 8.11
C SER A 116 -3.25 6.37 7.60
N TRP A 117 -2.32 6.59 6.67
CA TRP A 117 -1.38 5.55 6.22
C TRP A 117 -0.32 5.20 7.26
N SER A 118 0.19 6.20 7.98
CA SER A 118 1.07 5.97 9.12
C SER A 118 0.37 5.14 10.20
N ASP A 119 -0.87 5.50 10.56
CA ASP A 119 -1.66 4.79 11.55
C ASP A 119 -1.98 3.36 11.12
N LEU A 120 -2.25 3.14 9.82
CA LEU A 120 -2.41 1.79 9.27
C LEU A 120 -1.13 0.97 9.47
N SER A 121 0.06 1.52 9.21
CA SER A 121 1.31 0.79 9.44
C SER A 121 1.52 0.41 10.92
N ASP A 122 1.10 1.26 11.86
CA ASP A 122 1.13 0.96 13.29
C ASP A 122 0.11 -0.12 13.68
N ARG A 123 -1.07 -0.10 13.06
CA ARG A 123 -2.07 -1.16 13.23
C ARG A 123 -1.59 -2.49 12.69
N LEU A 124 -0.94 -2.51 11.52
CA LEU A 124 -0.31 -3.71 10.95
C LEU A 124 0.81 -4.27 11.85
N TRP A 125 1.50 -3.41 12.60
CA TRP A 125 2.46 -3.86 13.61
C TRP A 125 1.80 -4.47 14.85
N LYS A 126 0.66 -3.94 15.30
CA LYS A 126 0.01 -4.37 16.55
C LYS A 126 -0.92 -5.56 16.34
N ASP A 127 -1.71 -5.53 15.27
CA ASP A 127 -2.73 -6.52 14.93
C ASP A 127 -2.15 -7.55 13.93
N LYS A 128 -1.88 -8.75 14.46
CA LYS A 128 -1.36 -9.87 13.68
C LYS A 128 -2.34 -10.36 12.62
N GLU A 129 -3.64 -10.33 12.90
CA GLU A 129 -4.63 -10.85 11.97
C GLU A 129 -4.86 -9.89 10.82
N LEU A 130 -4.90 -8.58 11.10
CA LEU A 130 -4.90 -7.55 10.05
C LEU A 130 -3.66 -7.67 9.16
N PHE A 131 -2.48 -7.89 9.77
CA PHE A 131 -1.26 -8.09 9.02
C PHE A 131 -1.28 -9.37 8.15
N ARG A 132 -1.85 -10.47 8.67
CA ARG A 132 -2.00 -11.71 7.90
C ARG A 132 -2.82 -11.48 6.63
N GLN A 133 -3.93 -10.74 6.74
CA GLN A 133 -4.73 -10.40 5.58
C GLN A 133 -4.05 -9.39 4.65
N PHE A 134 -3.28 -8.44 5.20
CA PHE A 134 -2.41 -7.58 4.39
C PHE A 134 -1.41 -8.38 3.55
N ILE A 135 -0.74 -9.39 4.12
CA ILE A 135 0.21 -10.25 3.38
C ILE A 135 -0.50 -11.01 2.25
N LYS A 136 -1.73 -11.45 2.50
CA LYS A 136 -2.54 -12.08 1.46
C LYS A 136 -2.81 -11.13 0.29
N HIS A 137 -3.15 -9.86 0.54
CA HIS A 137 -3.31 -8.85 -0.51
C HIS A 137 -1.98 -8.46 -1.16
N TYR A 138 -0.88 -8.41 -0.39
CA TYR A 138 0.45 -8.09 -0.90
C TYR A 138 0.86 -9.05 -2.02
N TYR A 139 0.71 -10.36 -1.80
CA TYR A 139 1.06 -11.41 -2.76
C TYR A 139 -0.12 -11.88 -3.64
N ARG A 140 -1.36 -11.47 -3.34
CA ARG A 140 -2.61 -11.97 -3.96
C ARG A 140 -2.70 -13.50 -4.00
N ASN A 141 -2.16 -14.18 -3.00
CA ASN A 141 -2.17 -15.63 -2.83
C ASN A 141 -1.88 -15.98 -1.35
N ASP A 142 -1.72 -17.27 -1.02
CA ASP A 142 -1.39 -17.71 0.35
C ASP A 142 0.14 -17.86 0.58
N TYR A 143 0.99 -17.26 -0.26
CA TYR A 143 2.44 -17.22 -0.05
C TYR A 143 2.78 -16.46 1.23
N ASN A 144 3.73 -17.01 1.99
CA ASN A 144 4.21 -16.42 3.24
C ASN A 144 3.11 -16.14 4.29
N ASN A 145 2.01 -16.91 4.25
CA ASN A 145 0.86 -16.77 5.17
C ASN A 145 1.24 -16.92 6.66
N GLU A 146 2.40 -17.50 6.99
CA GLU A 146 2.92 -17.62 8.37
C GLU A 146 3.72 -16.39 8.85
N CYS A 147 4.05 -15.44 7.97
CA CYS A 147 4.84 -14.24 8.30
C CYS A 147 4.26 -13.42 9.46
N TYR A 148 2.93 -13.45 9.64
CA TYR A 148 2.25 -12.74 10.70
C TYR A 148 2.63 -13.20 12.12
N ASN A 149 3.09 -14.43 12.27
CA ASN A 149 3.56 -14.98 13.55
C ASN A 149 5.05 -14.69 13.79
N ASP A 150 5.83 -14.46 12.74
CA ASP A 150 7.24 -14.11 12.83
C ASP A 150 7.43 -12.59 12.99
N VAL A 151 7.94 -12.21 14.17
CA VAL A 151 8.21 -10.80 14.52
C VAL A 151 9.20 -10.16 13.56
N SER A 152 10.24 -10.88 13.14
CA SER A 152 11.26 -10.38 12.21
C SER A 152 10.68 -10.14 10.81
N CYS A 153 9.86 -11.10 10.34
CA CYS A 153 9.16 -10.97 9.07
C CYS A 153 8.23 -9.76 9.07
N ARG A 154 7.33 -9.66 10.07
CA ARG A 154 6.40 -8.53 10.19
C ARG A 154 7.10 -7.18 10.35
N ARG A 155 8.18 -7.14 11.15
CA ARG A 155 9.00 -5.94 11.32
C ARG A 155 9.57 -5.49 9.97
N SER A 156 10.05 -6.41 9.14
CA SER A 156 10.62 -6.08 7.82
C SER A 156 9.59 -5.41 6.90
N PHE A 157 8.35 -5.91 6.85
CA PHE A 157 7.27 -5.30 6.06
C PHE A 157 6.87 -3.92 6.59
N VAL A 158 6.59 -3.80 7.88
CA VAL A 158 6.18 -2.51 8.47
C VAL A 158 7.30 -1.47 8.33
N CYS A 159 8.55 -1.88 8.51
CA CYS A 159 9.71 -1.05 8.23
C CYS A 159 9.76 -0.55 6.79
N ALA A 160 9.55 -1.45 5.81
CA ALA A 160 9.55 -1.08 4.41
C ALA A 160 8.43 -0.08 4.07
N MET A 161 7.26 -0.20 4.71
CA MET A 161 6.17 0.77 4.58
C MET A 161 6.51 2.13 5.18
N LYS A 162 7.29 2.17 6.25
CA LYS A 162 7.74 3.44 6.86
C LYS A 162 8.99 4.03 6.21
N LYS A 163 9.47 3.44 5.12
CA LYS A 163 10.72 3.79 4.44
C LYS A 163 10.46 4.19 3.00
N ALA A 164 9.96 5.41 2.78
CA ALA A 164 9.94 6.01 1.45
C ALA A 164 11.30 6.64 1.04
N ARG A 165 12.25 6.72 1.99
CA ARG A 165 13.64 7.15 1.77
C ARG A 165 14.58 5.94 1.75
N SER A 166 15.25 5.70 0.62
CA SER A 166 16.28 4.67 0.53
C SER A 166 17.38 4.88 1.57
N TYR A 167 17.87 3.79 2.15
CA TYR A 167 18.96 3.76 3.14
C TYR A 167 18.71 4.49 4.47
N ASP A 168 17.46 4.85 4.80
CA ASP A 168 17.08 5.35 6.11
C ASP A 168 16.36 4.27 6.93
N GLU A 169 16.90 3.93 8.10
CA GLU A 169 16.32 2.92 9.01
C GLU A 169 15.94 3.50 10.37
N SER A 170 16.06 4.82 10.54
CA SER A 170 15.75 5.50 11.81
C SER A 170 14.33 5.18 12.31
N PHE A 171 13.37 5.04 11.39
CA PHE A 171 11.98 4.70 11.66
C PHE A 171 11.75 3.30 12.23
N CYS A 172 12.66 2.36 11.95
CA CYS A 172 12.55 0.98 12.42
C CYS A 172 12.98 0.80 13.87
N ALA A 173 13.69 1.75 14.45
CA ALA A 173 14.28 1.62 15.77
C ALA A 173 13.22 1.42 16.89
N SER A 174 12.01 1.95 16.70
CA SER A 174 10.91 1.88 17.66
C SER A 174 10.09 0.58 17.62
N LEU A 175 10.23 -0.25 16.58
CA LEU A 175 9.45 -1.48 16.37
C LEU A 175 10.02 -2.69 17.14
N LYS A 176 10.07 -2.62 18.47
CA LYS A 176 10.60 -3.72 19.32
C LYS A 176 9.59 -4.84 19.55
#